data_AF-A0A6B7Q0Q5-F1
#
_entry.id   AF-A0A6B7Q0Q5-F1
#
_cell.length_a   1.000
_cell.length_b   1.000
_cell.length_c   1.000
_cell.angle_alpha   90.00
_cell.angle_beta   90.00
_cell.angle_gamma   90.00
#
_symmetry.space_group_name_H-M   'P 1'
#
loop_
_entity.id
_entity.type
_entity.pdbx_description
1 polymer ?
#
loop_
_entity_poly.entity_id
_entity_poly.type
_entity_poly.pdbx_seq_one_letter_code
_entity_poly.pdbx_strand_id
1 'polypeptide(L)'
;MNVTDRLKFSPYAPVRYQKEIWWIFAVEAARASCVLKDGRIAYHLMDKIQDELVEPALRVGMEQLRQEFPGSAERGHLACAIGAKMAEMHHWVPLAAQFFNCGRQIFDLTDEVVEMLEQTDFGDCTLEGWHPPYEAFFVHFGKRDAIRLPWGEDFEYLDGAFVAMTPYDEQGNVRLKLGFSTCKKGGEGVMSPGYFMDFTPEEQAMPVALAIEHAIARRASNFLDQLDDSESAKALNAHRRAEINDCGEILKQASSLIVNVLFYLESLGTQRRLEPGRDAPTDYTVRWEQSNPRQREKLKSKLLSEGYTAVYLLGRESSSSNTAAHGGHRRAHWRRGHWRRQHHGQANSLIKRKWIKPQLIGASSADDLTGHIYVVGNPETPDTQH
;
A
#
# COMPACT_ATOMS: atom_id res chain seq x y z
N MET A 1 -15.19 23.42 5.92
CA MET A 1 -13.98 22.57 5.85
C MET A 1 -13.18 23.01 4.64
N ASN A 2 -11.91 23.40 4.80
CA ASN A 2 -11.07 23.80 3.66
C ASN A 2 -10.85 22.59 2.73
N VAL A 3 -10.60 22.80 1.43
CA VAL A 3 -10.32 21.72 0.46
C VAL A 3 -9.19 20.82 0.98
N THR A 4 -8.18 21.42 1.62
CA THR A 4 -7.06 20.71 2.25
C THR A 4 -7.50 19.74 3.35
N ASP A 5 -8.48 20.09 4.16
CA ASP A 5 -8.98 19.23 5.25
C ASP A 5 -9.83 18.08 4.71
N ARG A 6 -10.59 18.31 3.64
CA ARG A 6 -11.37 17.25 2.97
C ARG A 6 -10.46 16.17 2.37
N LEU A 7 -9.30 16.57 1.84
CA LEU A 7 -8.37 15.64 1.20
C LEU A 7 -7.76 14.64 2.16
N LYS A 8 -7.70 14.93 3.47
CA LYS A 8 -7.16 13.99 4.46
C LYS A 8 -8.09 12.80 4.71
N PHE A 9 -9.39 12.96 4.48
CA PHE A 9 -10.38 11.88 4.56
C PHE A 9 -10.60 11.18 3.21
N SER A 10 -9.83 11.55 2.19
CA SER A 10 -9.84 10.84 0.92
C SER A 10 -9.27 9.43 1.11
N PRO A 11 -9.87 8.37 0.54
CA PRO A 11 -9.24 7.05 0.49
C PRO A 11 -7.93 7.04 -0.32
N TYR A 12 -7.63 8.15 -1.01
CA TYR A 12 -6.42 8.34 -1.79
C TYR A 12 -5.51 9.41 -1.18
N ALA A 13 -5.73 9.80 0.08
CA ALA A 13 -4.90 10.77 0.77
C ALA A 13 -3.38 10.45 0.63
N PRO A 14 -2.92 9.18 0.79
CA PRO A 14 -1.49 8.83 0.67
C PRO A 14 -0.86 9.14 -0.69
N VAL A 15 -1.65 9.20 -1.77
CA VAL A 15 -1.18 9.48 -3.14
C VAL A 15 -1.55 10.88 -3.63
N ARG A 16 -2.39 11.62 -2.90
CA ARG A 16 -2.96 12.90 -3.34
C ARG A 16 -2.28 14.12 -2.77
N TYR A 17 -1.71 14.03 -1.58
CA TYR A 17 -1.25 15.23 -0.89
C TYR A 17 0.15 15.64 -1.34
N GLN A 18 0.17 16.20 -2.54
CA GLN A 18 1.33 16.72 -3.25
C GLN A 18 1.94 17.96 -2.59
N LYS A 19 1.48 18.34 -1.38
CA LYS A 19 1.99 19.49 -0.63
C LYS A 19 3.02 19.08 0.42
N GLU A 20 3.12 17.80 0.77
CA GLU A 20 4.20 17.34 1.64
C GLU A 20 5.54 17.55 0.93
N ILE A 21 6.52 18.09 1.67
CA ILE A 21 7.83 18.44 1.13
C ILE A 21 8.54 17.23 0.49
N TRP A 22 8.43 16.06 1.13
CA TRP A 22 9.03 14.82 0.61
C TRP A 22 8.37 14.35 -0.69
N TRP A 23 7.05 14.56 -0.84
CA TRP A 23 6.33 14.21 -2.05
C TRP A 23 6.69 15.15 -3.21
N ILE A 24 6.78 16.45 -2.93
CA ILE A 24 7.26 17.45 -3.90
C ILE A 24 8.65 17.05 -4.39
N PHE A 25 9.55 16.75 -3.45
CA PHE A 25 10.90 16.29 -3.76
C PHE A 25 10.91 15.04 -4.66
N ALA A 26 10.08 14.04 -4.36
CA ALA A 26 9.97 12.84 -5.19
C ALA A 26 9.47 13.13 -6.61
N VAL A 27 8.50 14.03 -6.78
CA VAL A 27 8.00 14.45 -8.10
C VAL A 27 9.07 15.22 -8.87
N GLU A 28 9.85 16.08 -8.20
CA GLU A 28 10.96 16.80 -8.80
C GLU A 28 12.09 15.87 -9.23
N ALA A 29 12.45 14.90 -8.38
CA ALA A 29 13.41 13.85 -8.72
C ALA A 29 12.96 13.04 -9.95
N ALA A 30 11.66 12.72 -10.03
CA ALA A 30 11.08 12.05 -11.19
C ALA A 30 11.20 12.91 -12.47
N ARG A 31 10.86 14.20 -12.40
CA ARG A 31 10.94 15.15 -13.53
C ARG A 31 12.38 15.43 -13.97
N ALA A 32 13.31 15.43 -13.04
CA ALA A 32 14.75 15.57 -13.30
C ALA A 32 15.38 14.29 -13.85
N SER A 33 14.60 13.22 -14.08
CA SER A 33 15.08 11.90 -14.51
C SER A 33 16.08 11.27 -13.53
N CYS A 34 16.04 11.64 -12.24
CA CYS A 34 16.81 10.98 -11.20
C CYS A 34 16.26 9.59 -10.87
N VAL A 35 15.02 9.30 -11.25
CA VAL A 35 14.38 7.98 -11.14
C VAL A 35 13.70 7.66 -12.46
N LEU A 36 13.97 6.50 -13.05
CA LEU A 36 13.34 6.05 -14.30
C LEU A 36 12.06 5.25 -14.02
N LYS A 37 11.26 4.99 -15.07
CA LYS A 37 10.01 4.19 -14.96
C LYS A 37 10.26 2.76 -14.47
N ASP A 38 11.37 2.17 -14.86
CA ASP A 38 11.80 0.86 -14.39
C ASP A 38 12.43 0.90 -12.98
N GLY A 39 12.53 2.08 -12.36
CA GLY A 39 13.03 2.24 -10.99
C GLY A 39 14.55 2.31 -10.86
N ARG A 40 15.30 2.37 -11.97
CA ARG A 40 16.72 2.78 -11.91
C ARG A 40 16.84 4.19 -11.35
N ILE A 41 17.81 4.39 -10.47
CA ILE A 41 18.07 5.67 -9.81
C ILE A 41 19.41 6.24 -10.27
N ALA A 42 19.50 7.56 -10.35
CA ALA A 42 20.76 8.26 -10.56
C ALA A 42 21.66 8.07 -9.32
N TYR A 43 22.96 7.89 -9.54
CA TYR A 43 23.93 7.59 -8.47
C TYR A 43 23.95 8.66 -7.36
N HIS A 44 23.73 9.94 -7.72
CA HIS A 44 23.75 11.07 -6.79
C HIS A 44 22.41 11.30 -6.08
N LEU A 45 21.35 10.55 -6.41
CA LEU A 45 20.02 10.80 -5.83
C LEU A 45 20.01 10.56 -4.31
N MET A 46 20.76 9.58 -3.82
CA MET A 46 20.81 9.28 -2.38
C MET A 46 21.43 10.45 -1.60
N ASP A 47 22.55 10.99 -2.09
CA ASP A 47 23.19 12.17 -1.50
C ASP A 47 22.25 13.38 -1.54
N LYS A 48 21.55 13.60 -2.66
CA LYS A 48 20.53 14.66 -2.75
C LYS A 48 19.40 14.49 -1.75
N ILE A 49 18.89 13.27 -1.54
CA ILE A 49 17.86 13.01 -0.54
C ILE A 49 18.38 13.36 0.86
N GLN A 50 19.61 12.96 1.17
CA GLN A 50 20.24 13.26 2.44
C GLN A 50 20.37 14.78 2.65
N ASP A 51 21.04 15.47 1.73
CA ASP A 51 21.45 16.87 1.89
C ASP A 51 20.30 17.87 1.72
N GLU A 52 19.37 17.62 0.79
CA GLU A 52 18.33 18.58 0.41
C GLU A 52 16.99 18.31 1.08
N LEU A 53 16.74 17.09 1.58
CA LEU A 53 15.47 16.71 2.22
C LEU A 53 15.64 16.29 3.68
N VAL A 54 16.49 15.30 3.96
CA VAL A 54 16.60 14.69 5.29
C VAL A 54 17.27 15.61 6.31
N GLU A 55 18.46 16.13 6.02
CA GLU A 55 19.18 17.01 6.96
C GLU A 55 18.44 18.31 7.29
N PRO A 56 17.85 19.02 6.32
CA PRO A 56 17.07 20.21 6.62
C PRO A 56 15.84 19.89 7.48
N ALA A 57 15.10 18.81 7.16
CA ALA A 57 13.94 18.38 7.94
C ALA A 57 14.33 17.98 9.37
N LEU A 58 15.42 17.23 9.53
CA LEU A 58 15.95 16.87 10.84
C LEU A 58 16.35 18.09 11.64
N ARG A 59 17.04 19.08 11.04
CA ARG A 59 17.46 20.29 11.73
C ARG A 59 16.26 21.07 12.30
N VAL A 60 15.19 21.20 11.51
CA VAL A 60 13.94 21.85 11.97
C VAL A 60 13.30 21.04 13.10
N GLY A 61 13.18 19.72 12.94
CA GLY A 61 12.61 18.85 13.96
C GLY A 61 13.41 18.84 15.27
N MET A 62 14.74 18.87 15.20
CA MET A 62 15.60 18.93 16.40
C MET A 62 15.46 20.25 17.16
N GLU A 63 15.29 21.37 16.45
CA GLU A 63 15.07 22.66 17.10
C GLU A 63 13.70 22.71 17.79
N GLN A 64 12.66 22.15 17.18
CA GLN A 64 11.34 21.99 17.81
C GLN A 64 11.40 21.09 19.05
N LEU A 65 12.05 19.92 18.94
CA LEU A 65 12.26 19.01 20.06
C LEU A 65 13.00 19.68 21.23
N ARG A 66 13.99 20.52 20.94
CA ARG A 66 14.72 21.28 21.98
C ARG A 66 13.80 22.23 22.74
N GLN A 67 12.82 22.83 22.06
CA GLN A 67 11.87 23.77 22.66
C GLN A 67 10.81 23.05 23.49
N GLU A 68 10.30 21.92 23.01
CA GLU A 68 9.23 21.16 23.66
C GLU A 68 9.74 20.26 24.81
N PHE A 69 10.93 19.68 24.67
CA PHE A 69 11.52 18.74 25.61
C PHE A 69 12.89 19.23 26.10
N PRO A 70 12.94 20.07 27.15
CA PRO A 70 14.20 20.61 27.66
C PRO A 70 15.10 19.53 28.32
N GLY A 71 14.54 18.38 28.72
CA GLY A 71 15.28 17.25 29.29
C GLY A 71 16.18 16.53 28.28
N SER A 72 17.43 16.21 28.68
CA SER A 72 18.45 15.70 27.76
C SER A 72 18.23 14.26 27.28
N ALA A 73 17.76 13.37 28.16
CA ALA A 73 17.63 11.94 27.86
C ALA A 73 16.44 11.63 26.95
N GLU A 74 15.25 12.12 27.29
CA GLU A 74 14.02 11.96 26.50
C GLU A 74 14.19 12.58 25.10
N ARG A 75 14.73 13.80 25.02
CA ARG A 75 15.06 14.46 23.76
C ARG A 75 16.02 13.64 22.90
N GLY A 76 17.02 13.00 23.49
CA GLY A 76 17.98 12.15 22.77
C GLY A 76 17.31 10.94 22.12
N HIS A 77 16.41 10.28 22.84
CA HIS A 77 15.63 9.15 22.31
C HIS A 77 14.69 9.59 21.17
N LEU A 78 13.90 10.65 21.37
CA LEU A 78 13.04 11.23 20.34
C LEU A 78 13.84 11.65 19.10
N ALA A 79 15.02 12.25 19.28
CA ALA A 79 15.89 12.62 18.19
C ALA A 79 16.33 11.41 17.34
N CYS A 80 16.69 10.30 17.99
CA CYS A 80 17.06 9.06 17.30
C CYS A 80 15.87 8.46 16.55
N ALA A 81 14.67 8.47 17.14
CA ALA A 81 13.45 7.99 16.49
C ALA A 81 13.12 8.81 15.23
N ILE A 82 13.15 10.14 15.30
CA ILE A 82 12.96 11.00 14.11
C ILE A 82 14.06 10.75 13.08
N GLY A 83 15.32 10.60 13.53
CA GLY A 83 16.46 10.27 12.67
C GLY A 83 16.26 8.97 11.88
N ALA A 84 15.79 7.90 12.56
CA ALA A 84 15.46 6.63 11.94
C ALA A 84 14.36 6.81 10.90
N LYS A 85 13.26 7.46 11.27
CA LYS A 85 12.11 7.68 10.39
C LYS A 85 12.46 8.48 9.15
N MET A 86 13.28 9.52 9.28
CA MET A 86 13.71 10.34 8.13
C MET A 86 14.66 9.57 7.21
N ALA A 87 15.43 8.60 7.72
CA ALA A 87 16.30 7.79 6.89
C ALA A 87 15.51 6.94 5.87
N GLU A 88 14.26 6.57 6.17
CA GLU A 88 13.37 5.86 5.24
C GLU A 88 13.04 6.65 3.97
N MET A 89 13.32 7.96 3.92
CA MET A 89 13.18 8.78 2.70
C MET A 89 14.04 8.24 1.55
N HIS A 90 15.16 7.58 1.84
CA HIS A 90 15.99 6.91 0.82
C HIS A 90 15.24 5.79 0.08
N HIS A 91 14.21 5.20 0.70
CA HIS A 91 13.35 4.20 0.08
C HIS A 91 12.10 4.83 -0.54
N TRP A 92 11.48 5.76 0.18
CA TRP A 92 10.20 6.34 -0.22
C TRP A 92 10.28 7.33 -1.37
N VAL A 93 11.32 8.17 -1.43
CA VAL A 93 11.49 9.13 -2.53
C VAL A 93 11.61 8.40 -3.87
N PRO A 94 12.48 7.39 -4.05
CA PRO A 94 12.53 6.62 -5.30
C PRO A 94 11.22 5.89 -5.62
N LEU A 95 10.54 5.32 -4.62
CA LEU A 95 9.29 4.60 -4.81
C LEU A 95 8.18 5.53 -5.34
N ALA A 96 7.99 6.68 -4.69
CA ALA A 96 6.99 7.68 -5.09
C ALA A 96 7.33 8.31 -6.45
N ALA A 97 8.62 8.57 -6.71
CA ALA A 97 9.09 9.08 -7.99
C ALA A 97 8.84 8.09 -9.14
N GLN A 98 9.10 6.80 -8.92
CA GLN A 98 8.80 5.75 -9.90
C GLN A 98 7.30 5.64 -10.15
N PHE A 99 6.48 5.59 -9.09
CA PHE A 99 5.01 5.63 -9.18
C PHE A 99 4.52 6.81 -10.02
N PHE A 100 5.08 8.00 -9.81
CA PHE A 100 4.78 9.19 -10.60
C PHE A 100 5.12 8.98 -12.08
N ASN A 101 6.32 8.46 -12.38
CA ASN A 101 6.78 8.21 -13.76
C ASN A 101 6.00 7.08 -14.47
N CYS A 102 5.45 6.13 -13.73
CA CYS A 102 4.53 5.11 -14.25
C CYS A 102 3.11 5.64 -14.49
N GLY A 103 2.85 6.92 -14.23
CA GLY A 103 1.58 7.58 -14.54
C GLY A 103 0.57 7.56 -13.39
N ARG A 104 1.01 7.29 -12.16
CA ARG A 104 0.19 7.27 -10.94
C ARG A 104 -0.99 6.28 -11.03
N GLN A 105 -0.67 5.03 -11.37
CA GLN A 105 -1.67 3.99 -11.55
C GLN A 105 -2.23 3.58 -10.18
N ILE A 106 -3.51 3.82 -9.96
CA ILE A 106 -4.18 3.52 -8.69
C ILE A 106 -5.22 2.44 -8.92
N PHE A 107 -5.11 1.34 -8.20
CA PHE A 107 -6.14 0.29 -8.14
C PHE A 107 -6.92 0.45 -6.84
N ASP A 108 -8.23 0.49 -6.94
CA ASP A 108 -9.12 0.63 -5.79
C ASP A 108 -10.07 -0.57 -5.76
N LEU A 109 -9.94 -1.41 -4.73
CA LEU A 109 -10.74 -2.64 -4.64
C LEU A 109 -11.99 -2.39 -3.82
N THR A 110 -13.15 -2.84 -4.32
CA THR A 110 -14.38 -2.79 -3.53
C THR A 110 -14.30 -3.71 -2.31
N ASP A 111 -15.07 -3.36 -1.29
CA ASP A 111 -15.09 -4.06 0.00
C ASP A 111 -15.43 -5.55 -0.19
N GLU A 112 -16.28 -5.90 -1.16
CA GLU A 112 -16.63 -7.29 -1.46
C GLU A 112 -15.44 -8.10 -2.02
N VAL A 113 -14.62 -7.49 -2.89
CA VAL A 113 -13.42 -8.17 -3.40
C VAL A 113 -12.39 -8.34 -2.29
N VAL A 114 -12.22 -7.30 -1.51
CA VAL A 114 -11.34 -7.20 -0.36
C VAL A 114 -11.67 -8.29 0.67
N GLU A 115 -12.94 -8.52 0.98
CA GLU A 115 -13.42 -9.64 1.82
C GLU A 115 -13.15 -11.01 1.18
N MET A 116 -13.42 -11.18 -0.13
CA MET A 116 -13.14 -12.43 -0.82
C MET A 116 -11.63 -12.78 -0.83
N LEU A 117 -10.77 -11.77 -0.94
CA LEU A 117 -9.32 -11.96 -0.92
C LEU A 117 -8.81 -12.29 0.48
N GLU A 118 -9.41 -11.77 1.55
CA GLU A 118 -9.09 -12.21 2.92
C GLU A 118 -9.46 -13.67 3.18
N GLN A 119 -10.51 -14.16 2.51
CA GLN A 119 -10.93 -15.57 2.57
C GLN A 119 -10.23 -16.47 1.54
N THR A 120 -9.19 -15.96 0.87
CA THR A 120 -8.42 -16.72 -0.12
C THR A 120 -7.09 -17.18 0.49
N ASP A 121 -6.77 -18.46 0.33
CA ASP A 121 -5.48 -19.01 0.73
C ASP A 121 -4.47 -18.90 -0.42
N PHE A 122 -3.28 -18.36 -0.13
CA PHE A 122 -2.17 -18.35 -1.07
C PHE A 122 -1.25 -19.57 -0.93
N GLY A 123 -1.37 -20.37 0.14
CA GLY A 123 -0.63 -21.61 0.34
C GLY A 123 0.88 -21.45 0.16
N ASP A 124 1.52 -22.40 -0.54
CA ASP A 124 2.96 -22.36 -0.87
C ASP A 124 3.29 -21.52 -2.11
N CYS A 125 2.44 -20.54 -2.45
CA CYS A 125 2.76 -19.63 -3.55
C CYS A 125 3.98 -18.77 -3.20
N THR A 126 4.72 -18.43 -4.24
CA THR A 126 5.89 -17.56 -4.20
C THR A 126 5.58 -16.27 -4.97
N LEU A 127 6.41 -15.24 -4.78
CA LEU A 127 6.31 -13.98 -5.53
C LEU A 127 7.09 -14.03 -6.85
N GLU A 128 7.92 -15.05 -7.03
CA GLU A 128 8.68 -15.31 -8.25
C GLU A 128 7.75 -15.45 -9.48
N GLY A 129 8.18 -14.85 -10.58
CA GLY A 129 7.43 -14.87 -11.83
C GLY A 129 6.08 -14.15 -11.73
N TRP A 130 5.88 -13.28 -10.75
CA TRP A 130 4.75 -12.36 -10.72
C TRP A 130 4.92 -11.24 -11.74
N HIS A 131 3.90 -11.08 -12.58
CA HIS A 131 3.86 -10.07 -13.62
C HIS A 131 2.94 -8.94 -13.20
N PRO A 132 3.49 -7.81 -12.71
CA PRO A 132 2.67 -6.68 -12.33
C PRO A 132 2.01 -6.05 -13.56
N PRO A 133 0.88 -5.36 -13.37
CA PRO A 133 0.25 -4.61 -14.46
C PRO A 133 1.01 -3.36 -14.89
N TYR A 134 1.86 -2.84 -14.00
CA TYR A 134 2.72 -1.68 -14.17
C TYR A 134 3.96 -1.84 -13.30
N GLU A 135 5.07 -1.22 -13.70
CA GLU A 135 6.35 -1.27 -12.98
C GLU A 135 6.25 -0.62 -11.60
N ALA A 136 5.37 0.38 -11.44
CA ALA A 136 4.99 0.92 -10.14
C ALA A 136 3.52 1.37 -10.14
N PHE A 137 2.82 1.09 -9.04
CA PHE A 137 1.42 1.44 -8.85
C PHE A 137 1.07 1.54 -7.37
N PHE A 138 -0.11 2.07 -7.08
CA PHE A 138 -0.70 2.07 -5.73
C PHE A 138 -1.94 1.19 -5.74
N VAL A 139 -2.16 0.44 -4.67
CA VAL A 139 -3.38 -0.31 -4.44
C VAL A 139 -4.03 0.11 -3.13
N HIS A 140 -5.31 0.44 -3.19
CA HIS A 140 -6.17 0.76 -2.06
C HIS A 140 -7.11 -0.41 -1.82
N PHE A 141 -7.18 -0.87 -0.57
CA PHE A 141 -8.08 -1.95 -0.14
C PHE A 141 -8.91 -1.56 1.09
N GLY A 142 -8.94 -0.26 1.43
CA GLY A 142 -9.72 0.28 2.55
C GLY A 142 -9.11 -0.01 3.92
N LYS A 143 -9.54 0.74 4.93
CA LYS A 143 -9.10 0.59 6.32
C LYS A 143 -9.34 -0.83 6.82
N ARG A 144 -8.29 -1.47 7.33
CA ARG A 144 -8.36 -2.83 7.89
C ARG A 144 -8.24 -2.82 9.41
N ASP A 145 -9.35 -2.99 10.11
CA ASP A 145 -9.37 -3.02 11.58
C ASP A 145 -8.53 -4.17 12.18
N ALA A 146 -8.40 -5.28 11.44
CA ALA A 146 -7.59 -6.43 11.83
C ALA A 146 -6.08 -6.25 11.61
N ILE A 147 -5.66 -5.24 10.84
CA ILE A 147 -4.27 -5.01 10.46
C ILE A 147 -3.89 -3.58 10.89
N ARG A 148 -3.32 -3.47 12.08
CA ARG A 148 -3.02 -2.19 12.72
C ARG A 148 -1.73 -2.23 13.50
N LEU A 149 -1.11 -1.07 13.68
CA LEU A 149 0.03 -0.89 14.55
C LEU A 149 -0.24 0.13 15.65
N PRO A 150 0.35 -0.08 16.84
CA PRO A 150 0.38 0.95 17.87
C PRO A 150 1.06 2.22 17.35
N TRP A 151 0.46 3.37 17.64
CA TRP A 151 1.05 4.68 17.39
C TRP A 151 0.70 5.64 18.54
N GLY A 152 1.66 5.90 19.42
CA GLY A 152 1.39 6.61 20.67
C GLY A 152 0.35 5.88 21.52
N GLU A 153 -0.76 6.55 21.83
CA GLU A 153 -1.89 5.99 22.60
C GLU A 153 -3.02 5.42 21.72
N ASP A 154 -2.90 5.50 20.39
CA ASP A 154 -3.91 5.00 19.43
C ASP A 154 -3.28 4.00 18.44
N PHE A 155 -3.98 3.72 17.35
CA PHE A 155 -3.55 2.82 16.29
C PHE A 155 -3.60 3.49 14.92
N GLU A 156 -2.64 3.11 14.08
CA GLU A 156 -2.70 3.28 12.64
C GLU A 156 -3.14 1.99 11.97
N TYR A 157 -3.99 2.11 10.95
CA TYR A 157 -4.62 0.99 10.26
C TYR A 157 -4.13 0.95 8.82
N LEU A 158 -3.79 -0.24 8.34
CA LEU A 158 -3.39 -0.42 6.95
C LEU A 158 -4.59 -0.14 6.03
N ASP A 159 -4.38 0.65 4.96
CA ASP A 159 -5.43 1.00 3.98
C ASP A 159 -5.00 0.83 2.51
N GLY A 160 -3.70 0.68 2.27
CA GLY A 160 -3.15 0.52 0.93
C GLY A 160 -1.66 0.21 0.91
N ALA A 161 -1.13 0.06 -0.30
CA ALA A 161 0.29 -0.15 -0.55
C ALA A 161 0.72 0.41 -1.90
N PHE A 162 1.87 1.09 -1.90
CA PHE A 162 2.68 1.30 -3.09
C PHE A 162 3.41 0.01 -3.42
N VAL A 163 3.41 -0.37 -4.69
CA VAL A 163 4.05 -1.58 -5.19
C VAL A 163 4.94 -1.18 -6.36
N ALA A 164 6.19 -1.65 -6.36
CA ALA A 164 7.09 -1.42 -7.49
C ALA A 164 8.05 -2.59 -7.75
N MET A 165 8.35 -2.82 -9.02
CA MET A 165 9.46 -3.67 -9.46
C MET A 165 10.63 -2.78 -9.87
N THR A 166 11.83 -3.10 -9.40
CA THR A 166 13.04 -2.34 -9.73
C THR A 166 14.22 -3.28 -10.00
N PRO A 167 15.19 -2.91 -10.85
CA PRO A 167 16.41 -3.68 -11.03
C PRO A 167 17.12 -3.96 -9.69
N TYR A 168 17.54 -5.21 -9.54
CA TYR A 168 18.34 -5.68 -8.43
C TYR A 168 19.82 -5.72 -8.82
N ASP A 169 20.11 -6.24 -10.01
CA ASP A 169 21.46 -6.40 -10.54
C ASP A 169 21.54 -6.14 -12.06
N GLU A 170 22.75 -6.28 -12.62
CA GLU A 170 23.02 -6.11 -14.06
C GLU A 170 22.52 -7.29 -14.91
N GLN A 171 22.16 -8.42 -14.29
CA GLN A 171 21.70 -9.62 -14.97
C GLN A 171 20.20 -9.53 -15.33
N GLY A 172 19.54 -8.44 -14.94
CA GLY A 172 18.13 -8.20 -15.18
C GLY A 172 17.22 -8.78 -14.11
N ASN A 173 17.77 -9.25 -12.99
CA ASN A 173 16.95 -9.66 -11.87
C ASN A 173 16.28 -8.43 -11.25
N VAL A 174 15.08 -8.61 -10.71
CA VAL A 174 14.25 -7.53 -10.19
C VAL A 174 13.90 -7.78 -8.72
N ARG A 175 13.85 -6.71 -7.94
CA ARG A 175 13.32 -6.71 -6.57
C ARG A 175 11.92 -6.13 -6.54
N LEU A 176 11.06 -6.71 -5.70
CA LEU A 176 9.74 -6.20 -5.38
C LEU A 176 9.84 -5.26 -4.18
N LYS A 177 9.23 -4.07 -4.27
CA LYS A 177 9.15 -3.09 -3.19
C LYS A 177 7.71 -2.86 -2.79
N LEU A 178 7.47 -2.80 -1.48
CA LEU A 178 6.18 -2.50 -0.87
C LEU A 178 6.34 -1.31 0.09
N GLY A 179 5.60 -0.23 -0.15
CA GLY A 179 5.48 0.89 0.77
C GLY A 179 4.05 0.98 1.29
N PHE A 180 3.82 0.66 2.54
CA PHE A 180 2.49 0.63 3.15
C PHE A 180 1.97 2.02 3.44
N SER A 181 0.70 2.26 3.11
CA SER A 181 -0.04 3.43 3.59
C SER A 181 -0.91 3.05 4.78
N THR A 182 -1.10 4.02 5.67
CA THR A 182 -1.94 3.86 6.85
C THR A 182 -2.92 5.00 6.97
N CYS A 183 -3.98 4.77 7.74
CA CYS A 183 -4.95 5.78 8.16
C CYS A 183 -5.18 5.70 9.67
N LYS A 184 -5.63 6.80 10.26
CA LYS A 184 -6.03 6.85 11.67
C LYS A 184 -7.38 6.15 11.86
N LYS A 185 -7.76 5.94 13.11
CA LYS A 185 -9.06 5.37 13.50
C LYS A 185 -10.27 6.02 12.81
N GLY A 186 -10.24 7.35 12.65
CA GLY A 186 -11.28 8.13 11.97
C GLY A 186 -11.24 8.10 10.43
N GLY A 187 -10.34 7.33 9.83
CA GLY A 187 -10.15 7.27 8.37
C GLY A 187 -9.33 8.43 7.78
N GLU A 188 -8.73 9.28 8.62
CA GLU A 188 -7.77 10.30 8.16
C GLU A 188 -6.51 9.58 7.68
N GLY A 189 -6.15 9.72 6.39
CA GLY A 189 -4.92 9.16 5.85
C GLY A 189 -3.68 9.75 6.52
N VAL A 190 -2.67 8.92 6.73
CA VAL A 190 -1.36 9.33 7.23
C VAL A 190 -0.53 9.79 6.03
N MET A 191 -0.03 11.03 6.11
CA MET A 191 0.63 11.70 4.98
C MET A 191 2.15 11.55 5.00
N SER A 192 2.67 10.96 6.07
CA SER A 192 4.08 10.61 6.19
C SER A 192 4.35 9.27 5.54
N PRO A 193 5.59 9.01 5.09
CA PRO A 193 6.01 7.68 4.68
C PRO A 193 5.63 6.63 5.72
N GLY A 194 4.93 5.59 5.31
CA GLY A 194 4.59 4.48 6.18
C GLY A 194 5.76 3.51 6.32
N TYR A 195 5.42 2.24 6.46
CA TYR A 195 6.40 1.15 6.57
C TYR A 195 6.81 0.68 5.19
N PHE A 196 8.08 0.37 5.01
CA PHE A 196 8.64 -0.08 3.74
C PHE A 196 9.22 -1.48 3.89
N MET A 197 9.09 -2.33 2.88
CA MET A 197 9.77 -3.63 2.77
C MET A 197 10.13 -3.88 1.30
N ASP A 198 11.23 -4.58 1.07
CA ASP A 198 11.58 -5.09 -0.25
C ASP A 198 11.94 -6.57 -0.22
N PHE A 199 11.75 -7.26 -1.35
CA PHE A 199 12.09 -8.66 -1.54
C PHE A 199 13.09 -8.81 -2.68
N THR A 200 14.23 -9.44 -2.40
CA THR A 200 15.23 -9.79 -3.43
C THR A 200 14.71 -10.90 -4.33
N PRO A 201 15.37 -11.20 -5.46
CA PRO A 201 14.99 -12.33 -6.32
C PRO A 201 14.94 -13.67 -5.56
N GLU A 202 15.91 -13.92 -4.67
CA GLU A 202 15.99 -15.14 -3.88
C GLU A 202 14.81 -15.24 -2.90
N GLU A 203 14.46 -14.14 -2.23
CA GLU A 203 13.32 -14.09 -1.31
C GLU A 203 12.00 -14.24 -2.06
N GLN A 204 11.88 -13.68 -3.27
CA GLN A 204 10.69 -13.86 -4.10
C GLN A 204 10.45 -15.33 -4.49
N ALA A 205 11.50 -16.13 -4.61
CA ALA A 205 11.42 -17.57 -4.90
C ALA A 205 11.02 -18.42 -3.68
N MET A 206 11.01 -17.86 -2.47
CA MET A 206 10.61 -18.56 -1.25
C MET A 206 9.09 -18.53 -1.06
N PRO A 207 8.50 -19.47 -0.29
CA PRO A 207 7.16 -19.32 0.25
C PRO A 207 7.06 -17.98 1.00
N VAL A 208 5.96 -17.24 0.79
CA VAL A 208 5.81 -15.85 1.26
C VAL A 208 6.13 -15.67 2.74
N ALA A 209 5.67 -16.57 3.61
CA ALA A 209 5.93 -16.48 5.05
C ALA A 209 7.43 -16.49 5.36
N LEU A 210 8.18 -17.39 4.72
CA LEU A 210 9.64 -17.49 4.85
C LEU A 210 10.34 -16.29 4.19
N ALA A 211 9.84 -15.82 3.04
CA ALA A 211 10.36 -14.64 2.37
C ALA A 211 10.32 -13.40 3.28
N ILE A 212 9.23 -13.21 4.03
CA ILE A 212 9.08 -12.11 4.99
C ILE A 212 10.12 -12.22 6.10
N GLU A 213 10.31 -13.40 6.69
CA GLU A 213 11.31 -13.63 7.73
C GLU A 213 12.73 -13.34 7.23
N HIS A 214 13.07 -13.81 6.03
CA HIS A 214 14.36 -13.54 5.40
C HIS A 214 14.58 -12.06 5.10
N ALA A 215 13.56 -11.37 4.58
CA ALA A 215 13.64 -9.93 4.30
C ALA A 215 13.84 -9.10 5.58
N ILE A 216 13.14 -9.44 6.66
CA ILE A 216 13.33 -8.82 7.99
C ILE A 216 14.77 -9.03 8.45
N ALA A 217 15.25 -10.29 8.44
CA ALA A 217 16.60 -10.62 8.90
C ALA A 217 17.69 -9.90 8.08
N ARG A 218 17.56 -9.89 6.75
CA ARG A 218 18.48 -9.17 5.85
C ARG A 218 18.51 -7.68 6.18
N ARG A 219 17.36 -7.02 6.26
CA ARG A 219 17.32 -5.57 6.51
C ARG A 219 17.81 -5.21 7.91
N ALA A 220 17.42 -5.98 8.93
CA ALA A 220 17.88 -5.76 10.30
C ALA A 220 19.40 -5.94 10.45
N SER A 221 20.01 -6.84 9.66
CA SER A 221 21.46 -7.08 9.68
C SER A 221 22.30 -5.87 9.26
N ASN A 222 21.75 -4.97 8.43
CA ASN A 222 22.42 -3.73 8.00
C ASN A 222 22.60 -2.73 9.15
N PHE A 223 21.93 -2.95 10.28
CA PHE A 223 21.94 -2.07 11.43
C PHE A 223 22.44 -2.78 12.68
N LEU A 224 23.32 -3.78 12.56
CA LEU A 224 23.98 -4.39 13.72
C LEU A 224 25.03 -3.43 14.29
N ASP A 225 25.03 -3.31 15.63
CA ASP A 225 25.95 -2.43 16.36
C ASP A 225 27.39 -2.92 16.18
N GLN A 226 28.29 -1.99 15.86
CA GLN A 226 29.73 -2.23 15.82
C GLN A 226 30.38 -1.91 17.18
N LEU A 227 31.57 -2.47 17.44
CA LEU A 227 32.27 -2.30 18.72
C LEU A 227 32.63 -0.84 19.02
N ASP A 228 32.86 -0.05 17.98
CA ASP A 228 33.25 1.36 18.02
C ASP A 228 32.08 2.34 17.83
N ASP A 229 30.85 1.84 17.71
CA ASP A 229 29.67 2.69 17.61
C ASP A 229 29.48 3.51 18.89
N SER A 230 29.23 4.82 18.71
CA SER A 230 28.78 5.68 19.79
C SER A 230 27.41 5.23 20.33
N GLU A 231 27.09 5.56 21.58
CA GLU A 231 25.78 5.23 22.17
C GLU A 231 24.61 5.82 21.36
N SER A 232 24.78 7.00 20.78
CA SER A 232 23.78 7.60 19.87
C SER A 232 23.59 6.78 18.59
N ALA A 233 24.66 6.21 18.03
CA ALA A 233 24.58 5.37 16.84
C ALA A 233 23.87 4.04 17.16
N LYS A 234 24.18 3.41 18.30
CA LYS A 234 23.48 2.20 18.78
C LYS A 234 21.99 2.47 19.01
N ALA A 235 21.64 3.60 19.62
CA ALA A 235 20.24 4.00 19.82
C ALA A 235 19.50 4.20 18.49
N LEU A 236 20.12 4.89 17.53
CA LEU A 236 19.56 5.06 16.18
C LEU A 236 19.35 3.72 15.48
N ASN A 237 20.34 2.82 15.54
CA ASN A 237 20.24 1.48 14.96
C ASN A 237 19.15 0.65 15.64
N ALA A 238 18.97 0.76 16.96
CA ALA A 238 17.89 0.11 17.68
C ALA A 238 16.51 0.57 17.17
N HIS A 239 16.31 1.86 16.93
CA HIS A 239 15.07 2.38 16.34
C HIS A 239 14.83 1.85 14.92
N ARG A 240 15.85 1.84 14.07
CA ARG A 240 15.73 1.30 12.70
C ARG A 240 15.35 -0.19 12.71
N ARG A 241 15.96 -0.98 13.59
CA ARG A 241 15.60 -2.40 13.76
C ARG A 241 14.17 -2.57 14.26
N ALA A 242 13.71 -1.72 15.18
CA ALA A 242 12.33 -1.73 15.65
C ALA A 242 11.35 -1.44 14.51
N GLU A 243 11.58 -0.40 13.70
CA GLU A 243 10.72 -0.07 12.54
C GLU A 243 10.67 -1.23 11.52
N ILE A 244 11.79 -1.92 11.28
CA ILE A 244 11.84 -3.09 10.40
C ILE A 244 11.00 -4.25 10.95
N ASN A 245 11.08 -4.48 12.26
CA ASN A 245 10.28 -5.51 12.92
C ASN A 245 8.78 -5.17 12.89
N ASP A 246 8.40 -3.93 13.18
CA ASP A 246 7.02 -3.46 13.12
C ASP A 246 6.45 -3.59 11.69
N CYS A 247 7.25 -3.24 10.68
CA CYS A 247 6.91 -3.48 9.28
C CYS A 247 6.71 -4.97 8.99
N GLY A 248 7.61 -5.82 9.50
CA GLY A 248 7.52 -7.26 9.39
C GLY A 248 6.25 -7.83 9.99
N GLU A 249 5.84 -7.34 11.16
CA GLU A 249 4.61 -7.76 11.84
C GLU A 249 3.35 -7.30 11.09
N ILE A 250 3.32 -6.06 10.56
CA ILE A 250 2.24 -5.67 9.62
C ILE A 250 2.21 -6.65 8.46
N LEU A 251 3.36 -6.91 7.84
CA LEU A 251 3.39 -7.68 6.62
C LEU A 251 2.99 -9.13 6.86
N LYS A 252 3.33 -9.72 8.02
CA LYS A 252 2.81 -11.03 8.41
C LYS A 252 1.28 -11.02 8.52
N GLN A 253 0.71 -10.03 9.22
CA GLN A 253 -0.74 -9.87 9.38
C GLN A 253 -1.45 -9.62 8.04
N ALA A 254 -0.82 -8.83 7.17
CA ALA A 254 -1.37 -8.38 5.90
C ALA A 254 -1.02 -9.28 4.71
N SER A 255 -0.11 -10.24 4.89
CA SER A 255 0.47 -11.05 3.82
C SER A 255 -0.60 -11.71 2.96
N SER A 256 -1.61 -12.30 3.61
CA SER A 256 -2.77 -12.89 2.91
C SER A 256 -3.43 -11.89 1.98
N LEU A 257 -3.81 -10.73 2.50
CA LEU A 257 -4.46 -9.71 1.70
C LEU A 257 -3.56 -9.20 0.58
N ILE A 258 -2.35 -8.73 0.90
CA ILE A 258 -1.46 -8.09 -0.08
C ILE A 258 -1.11 -9.08 -1.20
N VAL A 259 -0.69 -10.30 -0.87
CA VAL A 259 -0.32 -11.29 -1.90
C VAL A 259 -1.51 -11.68 -2.76
N ASN A 260 -2.68 -11.88 -2.15
CA ASN A 260 -3.90 -12.17 -2.91
C ASN A 260 -4.28 -11.00 -3.81
N VAL A 261 -4.10 -9.75 -3.36
CA VAL A 261 -4.28 -8.55 -4.18
C VAL A 261 -3.31 -8.54 -5.36
N LEU A 262 -2.02 -8.80 -5.16
CA LEU A 262 -1.03 -8.84 -6.24
C LEU A 262 -1.40 -9.88 -7.31
N PHE A 263 -1.78 -11.09 -6.88
CA PHE A 263 -2.18 -12.16 -7.80
C PHE A 263 -3.53 -11.87 -8.47
N TYR A 264 -4.45 -11.21 -7.77
CA TYR A 264 -5.70 -10.75 -8.35
C TYR A 264 -5.44 -9.74 -9.46
N LEU A 265 -4.60 -8.74 -9.24
CA LEU A 265 -4.23 -7.74 -10.24
C LEU A 265 -3.57 -8.35 -11.48
N GLU A 266 -2.70 -9.36 -11.30
CA GLU A 266 -2.13 -10.14 -12.41
C GLU A 266 -3.22 -10.90 -13.18
N SER A 267 -4.17 -11.52 -12.46
CA SER A 267 -5.24 -12.34 -13.05
C SER A 267 -6.23 -11.54 -13.92
N LEU A 268 -6.37 -10.24 -13.69
CA LEU A 268 -7.23 -9.35 -14.48
C LEU A 268 -6.70 -9.08 -15.89
N GLY A 269 -5.40 -9.33 -16.13
CA GLY A 269 -4.76 -9.02 -17.41
C GLY A 269 -4.90 -7.54 -17.78
N THR A 270 -5.27 -7.23 -19.02
CA THR A 270 -5.37 -5.85 -19.54
C THR A 270 -6.78 -5.25 -19.48
N GLN A 271 -7.79 -6.02 -19.07
CA GLN A 271 -9.19 -5.58 -19.11
C GLN A 271 -9.55 -4.74 -17.88
N ARG A 272 -9.20 -3.45 -17.92
CA ARG A 272 -9.46 -2.52 -16.82
C ARG A 272 -9.92 -1.17 -17.35
N ARG A 273 -10.87 -0.55 -16.66
CA ARG A 273 -11.40 0.77 -17.03
C ARG A 273 -11.04 1.76 -15.93
N LEU A 274 -10.57 2.92 -16.38
CA LEU A 274 -10.30 4.04 -15.51
C LEU A 274 -11.62 4.76 -15.21
N GLU A 275 -11.81 5.13 -13.96
CA GLU A 275 -13.00 5.81 -13.42
C GLU A 275 -12.56 6.95 -12.49
N PRO A 276 -13.40 7.96 -12.24
CA PRO A 276 -13.15 8.91 -11.15
C PRO A 276 -13.09 8.16 -9.81
N GLY A 277 -12.20 8.58 -8.90
CA GLY A 277 -12.13 8.00 -7.55
C GLY A 277 -13.43 8.16 -6.76
N ARG A 278 -13.62 7.34 -5.71
CA ARG A 278 -14.85 7.30 -4.88
C ARG A 278 -15.25 8.63 -4.26
N ASP A 279 -14.30 9.52 -4.06
CA ASP A 279 -14.47 10.84 -3.45
C ASP A 279 -14.56 11.98 -4.48
N ALA A 280 -14.54 11.66 -5.78
CA ALA A 280 -14.82 12.64 -6.82
C ALA A 280 -16.29 13.08 -6.73
N PRO A 281 -16.59 14.39 -6.91
CA PRO A 281 -17.97 14.88 -6.93
C PRO A 281 -18.83 14.14 -7.95
N THR A 282 -20.10 13.90 -7.63
CA THR A 282 -21.05 13.15 -8.48
C THR A 282 -21.12 13.68 -9.91
N ASP A 283 -21.02 15.00 -10.10
CA ASP A 283 -21.00 15.64 -11.42
C ASP A 283 -19.86 15.12 -12.32
N TYR A 284 -18.68 14.81 -11.74
CA TYR A 284 -17.58 14.22 -12.49
C TYR A 284 -17.88 12.79 -12.92
N THR A 285 -18.49 11.99 -12.05
CA THR A 285 -18.86 10.60 -12.33
C THR A 285 -19.91 10.53 -13.44
N VAL A 286 -20.98 11.32 -13.35
CA VAL A 286 -22.03 11.38 -14.38
C VAL A 286 -21.45 11.82 -15.73
N ARG A 287 -20.63 12.88 -15.74
CA ARG A 287 -19.98 13.35 -16.97
C ARG A 287 -19.00 12.32 -17.54
N TRP A 288 -18.30 11.57 -16.69
CA TRP A 288 -17.36 10.54 -17.12
C TRP A 288 -18.06 9.41 -17.87
N GLU A 289 -19.19 8.93 -17.34
CA GLU A 289 -20.01 7.88 -17.95
C GLU A 289 -20.51 8.30 -19.35
N GLN A 290 -20.98 9.54 -19.47
CA GLN A 290 -21.49 10.11 -20.73
C GLN A 290 -20.39 10.48 -21.74
N SER A 291 -19.13 10.51 -21.30
CA SER A 291 -18.01 10.99 -22.13
C SER A 291 -17.40 9.90 -23.00
N ASN A 292 -17.00 10.29 -24.22
CA ASN A 292 -16.15 9.47 -25.08
C ASN A 292 -14.67 9.48 -24.61
N PRO A 293 -13.78 8.62 -25.17
CA PRO A 293 -12.39 8.52 -24.69
C PRO A 293 -11.62 9.85 -24.66
N ARG A 294 -11.79 10.71 -25.67
CA ARG A 294 -11.10 12.02 -25.73
C ARG A 294 -11.62 13.00 -24.67
N GLN A 295 -12.92 12.98 -24.41
CA GLN A 295 -13.54 13.78 -23.36
C GLN A 295 -13.11 13.30 -21.97
N ARG A 296 -13.00 11.98 -21.76
CA ARG A 296 -12.51 11.39 -20.51
C ARG A 296 -11.08 11.82 -20.19
N GLU A 297 -10.19 11.89 -21.18
CA GLU A 297 -8.82 12.39 -20.93
C GLU A 297 -8.81 13.87 -20.50
N LYS A 298 -9.66 14.71 -21.09
CA LYS A 298 -9.80 16.12 -20.65
C LYS A 298 -10.38 16.20 -19.23
N LEU A 299 -11.39 15.39 -18.91
CA LEU A 299 -11.98 15.28 -17.57
C LEU A 299 -10.96 14.80 -16.54
N LYS A 300 -10.13 13.82 -16.89
CA LYS A 300 -9.02 13.33 -16.06
C LYS A 300 -8.05 14.45 -15.72
N SER A 301 -7.58 15.20 -16.72
CA SER A 301 -6.70 16.36 -16.47
C SER A 301 -7.35 17.40 -15.56
N LYS A 302 -8.66 17.63 -15.72
CA LYS A 302 -9.41 18.55 -14.84
C LYS A 302 -9.52 18.04 -13.41
N LEU A 303 -9.92 16.78 -13.23
CA LEU A 303 -9.96 16.09 -11.92
C LEU A 303 -8.62 16.23 -11.19
N LEU A 304 -7.52 15.94 -11.88
CA LEU A 304 -6.16 16.04 -11.34
C LEU A 304 -5.80 17.47 -10.93
N SER A 305 -6.18 18.48 -11.73
CA SER A 305 -5.93 19.89 -11.38
C SER A 305 -6.71 20.38 -10.17
N GLU A 306 -7.86 19.75 -9.89
CA GLU A 306 -8.72 20.06 -8.73
C GLU A 306 -8.38 19.20 -7.49
N GLY A 307 -7.33 18.37 -7.58
CA GLY A 307 -6.86 17.53 -6.46
C GLY A 307 -7.53 16.15 -6.36
N TYR A 308 -8.39 15.80 -7.31
CA TYR A 308 -8.97 14.46 -7.42
C TYR A 308 -8.05 13.51 -8.20
N THR A 309 -8.37 12.22 -8.16
CA THR A 309 -7.66 11.20 -8.94
C THR A 309 -8.62 10.34 -9.74
N ALA A 310 -8.06 9.65 -10.72
CA ALA A 310 -8.74 8.59 -11.45
C ALA A 310 -8.12 7.25 -11.07
N VAL A 311 -8.95 6.22 -10.96
CA VAL A 311 -8.59 4.90 -10.42
C VAL A 311 -9.10 3.80 -11.31
N TYR A 312 -8.49 2.62 -11.21
CA TYR A 312 -9.09 1.37 -11.66
C TYR A 312 -9.92 0.81 -10.51
N LEU A 313 -11.23 1.05 -10.54
CA LEU A 313 -12.15 0.50 -9.55
C LEU A 313 -12.42 -0.98 -9.88
N LEU A 314 -12.04 -1.89 -8.98
CA LEU A 314 -12.05 -3.34 -9.20
C LEU A 314 -13.10 -4.00 -8.32
N GLY A 315 -13.92 -4.90 -8.90
CA GLY A 315 -14.93 -5.64 -8.15
C GLY A 315 -16.38 -5.36 -8.54
N ARG A 316 -16.65 -4.32 -9.35
CA ARG A 316 -18.02 -4.01 -9.80
C ARG A 316 -18.66 -5.17 -10.56
N GLU A 317 -17.88 -5.90 -11.36
CA GLU A 317 -18.30 -7.11 -12.07
C GLU A 317 -18.75 -8.26 -11.14
N SER A 318 -18.26 -8.32 -9.90
CA SER A 318 -18.57 -9.41 -8.95
C SER A 318 -19.88 -9.18 -8.19
N SER A 319 -20.40 -7.94 -8.13
CA SER A 319 -21.66 -7.57 -7.44
C SER A 319 -22.90 -8.31 -7.94
N SER A 320 -22.86 -8.89 -9.14
CA SER A 320 -24.02 -9.54 -9.79
C SER A 320 -24.11 -11.06 -9.58
N SER A 321 -23.16 -11.67 -8.87
CA SER A 321 -22.94 -13.14 -8.92
C SER A 321 -23.17 -13.90 -7.60
N ASN A 322 -24.04 -13.41 -6.70
CA ASN A 322 -24.53 -14.22 -5.57
C ASN A 322 -25.78 -15.02 -5.98
N THR A 323 -25.58 -16.06 -6.80
CA THR A 323 -26.62 -17.06 -7.04
C THR A 323 -26.68 -18.02 -5.85
N ALA A 324 -27.71 -17.87 -5.03
CA ALA A 324 -28.02 -18.76 -3.91
C ALA A 324 -28.23 -20.21 -4.42
N ALA A 325 -27.42 -21.15 -3.92
CA ALA A 325 -27.59 -22.56 -4.20
C ALA A 325 -28.71 -23.13 -3.32
N HIS A 326 -29.82 -23.57 -3.94
CA HIS A 326 -30.91 -24.26 -3.25
C HIS A 326 -30.54 -25.73 -2.99
N GLY A 327 -30.46 -26.14 -1.72
CA GLY A 327 -30.45 -27.56 -1.35
C GLY A 327 -29.82 -27.92 0.00
N GLY A 328 -30.66 -28.00 1.04
CA GLY A 328 -30.42 -28.79 2.25
C GLY A 328 -30.00 -28.01 3.50
N HIS A 329 -30.53 -28.46 4.66
CA HIS A 329 -30.21 -27.99 6.02
C HIS A 329 -28.73 -28.22 6.39
N ARG A 330 -27.80 -27.48 5.79
CA ARG A 330 -26.41 -27.39 6.25
C ARG A 330 -26.14 -25.97 6.67
N ARG A 331 -25.50 -25.78 7.83
CA ARG A 331 -25.10 -24.46 8.32
C ARG A 331 -24.27 -23.75 7.26
N ALA A 332 -24.65 -22.50 6.96
CA ALA A 332 -23.93 -21.66 6.03
C ALA A 332 -22.48 -21.53 6.49
N HIS A 333 -21.53 -21.85 5.61
CA HIS A 333 -20.11 -21.64 5.86
C HIS A 333 -19.40 -21.23 4.58
N TRP A 334 -18.35 -20.44 4.76
CA TRP A 334 -17.45 -20.10 3.68
C TRP A 334 -16.55 -21.29 3.36
N ARG A 335 -16.56 -21.71 2.10
CA ARG A 335 -15.46 -22.48 1.52
C ARG A 335 -14.41 -21.51 1.02
N ARG A 336 -13.21 -21.60 1.60
CA ARG A 336 -12.08 -20.72 1.26
C ARG A 336 -11.74 -20.78 -0.22
N GLY A 337 -11.38 -19.62 -0.76
CA GLY A 337 -10.78 -19.51 -2.09
C GLY A 337 -9.33 -19.99 -2.06
N HIS A 338 -8.76 -20.24 -3.24
CA HIS A 338 -7.33 -20.54 -3.35
C HIS A 338 -6.78 -20.19 -4.73
N TRP A 339 -5.47 -20.08 -4.83
CA TRP A 339 -4.76 -19.93 -6.10
C TRP A 339 -4.36 -21.29 -6.67
N ARG A 340 -4.80 -21.58 -7.89
CA ARG A 340 -4.38 -22.76 -8.63
C ARG A 340 -3.30 -22.39 -9.64
N ARG A 341 -2.11 -22.98 -9.50
CA ARG A 341 -1.07 -22.96 -10.54
C ARG A 341 -1.49 -23.92 -11.66
N GLN A 342 -1.84 -23.37 -12.82
CA GLN A 342 -2.23 -24.14 -13.99
C GLN A 342 -1.14 -24.07 -15.05
N HIS A 343 -0.55 -25.21 -15.39
CA HIS A 343 0.35 -25.33 -16.55
C HIS A 343 -0.41 -25.10 -17.87
N HIS A 344 0.25 -24.46 -18.81
CA HIS A 344 -0.24 -24.15 -20.15
C HIS A 344 0.91 -23.89 -21.13
N GLY A 345 0.59 -23.55 -22.38
CA GLY A 345 1.57 -23.29 -23.43
C GLY A 345 2.10 -24.59 -24.06
N GLN A 346 3.03 -24.43 -25.00
CA GLN A 346 3.63 -25.57 -25.68
C GLN A 346 4.39 -26.44 -24.66
N ALA A 347 4.08 -27.73 -24.66
CA ALA A 347 4.63 -28.71 -23.72
C ALA A 347 4.42 -28.38 -22.23
N ASN A 348 3.37 -27.61 -21.86
CA ASN A 348 3.08 -27.23 -20.47
C ASN A 348 4.21 -26.45 -19.78
N SER A 349 5.03 -25.76 -20.57
CA SER A 349 6.21 -25.01 -20.12
C SER A 349 5.88 -23.72 -19.38
N LEU A 350 4.68 -23.17 -19.55
CA LEU A 350 4.26 -21.92 -18.91
C LEU A 350 3.29 -22.20 -17.76
N ILE A 351 3.35 -21.41 -16.71
CA ILE A 351 2.44 -21.51 -15.57
C ILE A 351 1.60 -20.23 -15.51
N LYS A 352 0.29 -20.36 -15.28
CA LYS A 352 -0.60 -19.24 -14.94
C LYS A 352 -1.26 -19.48 -13.60
N ARG A 353 -1.42 -18.42 -12.81
CA ARG A 353 -2.22 -18.45 -11.59
C ARG A 353 -3.69 -18.22 -11.94
N LYS A 354 -4.57 -19.07 -11.43
CA LYS A 354 -6.02 -18.90 -11.53
C LYS A 354 -6.61 -18.79 -10.13
N TRP A 355 -7.39 -17.74 -9.92
CA TRP A 355 -8.16 -17.58 -8.69
C TRP A 355 -9.37 -18.51 -8.70
N ILE A 356 -9.45 -19.39 -7.72
CA ILE A 356 -10.69 -20.08 -7.37
C ILE A 356 -11.33 -19.27 -6.25
N LYS A 357 -12.37 -18.51 -6.59
CA LYS A 357 -13.06 -17.61 -5.65
C LYS A 357 -13.62 -18.39 -4.45
N PRO A 358 -13.64 -17.79 -3.23
CA PRO A 358 -14.38 -18.37 -2.12
C PRO A 358 -15.87 -18.50 -2.47
N GLN A 359 -16.53 -19.51 -1.92
CA GLN A 359 -17.95 -19.78 -2.16
C GLN A 359 -18.68 -19.93 -0.83
N LEU A 360 -19.83 -19.28 -0.69
CA LEU A 360 -20.72 -19.49 0.43
C LEU A 360 -21.54 -20.76 0.18
N ILE A 361 -21.42 -21.76 1.05
CA ILE A 361 -22.12 -23.04 0.94
C ILE A 361 -23.21 -23.10 2.01
N GLY A 362 -24.43 -23.47 1.63
CA GLY A 362 -25.52 -23.75 2.56
C GLY A 362 -26.31 -22.52 3.03
N ALA A 363 -26.16 -21.36 2.38
CA ALA A 363 -27.01 -20.21 2.63
C ALA A 363 -28.36 -20.37 1.89
N SER A 364 -29.44 -20.57 2.65
CA SER A 364 -30.82 -20.60 2.13
C SER A 364 -31.36 -19.19 1.88
N SER A 365 -30.86 -18.20 2.63
CA SER A 365 -31.11 -16.77 2.47
C SER A 365 -29.89 -15.97 2.98
N ALA A 366 -29.83 -14.66 2.68
CA ALA A 366 -28.79 -13.76 3.17
C ALA A 366 -28.77 -13.64 4.72
N ASP A 367 -29.88 -13.96 5.39
CA ASP A 367 -30.05 -13.87 6.84
C ASP A 367 -29.50 -15.08 7.62
N ASP A 368 -29.09 -16.16 6.96
CA ASP A 368 -28.60 -17.38 7.61
C ASP A 368 -27.12 -17.29 8.08
N LEU A 369 -26.48 -16.14 7.91
CA LEU A 369 -25.13 -15.86 8.43
C LEU A 369 -25.16 -15.67 9.95
N THR A 370 -25.33 -16.76 10.71
CA THR A 370 -25.05 -16.78 12.15
C THR A 370 -23.54 -16.83 12.41
N GLY A 371 -22.90 -15.70 12.16
CA GLY A 371 -21.62 -15.29 12.73
C GLY A 371 -21.79 -13.83 13.15
N HIS A 372 -21.62 -13.51 14.43
CA HIS A 372 -21.85 -12.18 14.97
C HIS A 372 -21.01 -11.12 14.24
N ILE A 373 -21.62 -10.44 13.27
CA ILE A 373 -21.14 -9.16 12.78
C ILE A 373 -21.51 -8.15 13.87
N TYR A 374 -20.53 -7.63 14.59
CA TYR A 374 -20.74 -6.44 15.39
C TYR A 374 -20.95 -5.26 14.43
N VAL A 375 -22.18 -5.03 14.03
CA VAL A 375 -22.59 -3.71 13.55
C VAL A 375 -22.67 -2.83 14.79
N VAL A 376 -21.55 -2.23 15.17
CA VAL A 376 -21.59 -1.09 16.10
C VAL A 376 -22.06 0.08 15.26
N GLY A 377 -23.37 0.32 15.29
CA GLY A 377 -23.96 1.53 14.73
C GLY A 377 -23.27 2.74 15.34
N ASN A 378 -22.87 3.67 14.49
CA ASN A 378 -22.38 4.98 14.88
C ASN A 378 -23.62 5.87 15.06
N PRO A 379 -24.13 6.13 16.28
CA PRO A 379 -25.03 7.26 16.46
C PRO A 379 -24.20 8.53 16.32
N GLU A 380 -24.77 9.54 15.66
CA GLU A 380 -24.25 10.91 15.51
C GLU A 380 -23.38 11.18 14.26
N THR A 381 -24.02 11.13 13.10
CA THR A 381 -23.80 12.20 12.11
C THR A 381 -24.87 13.27 12.31
N PRO A 382 -24.50 14.54 12.56
CA PRO A 382 -25.46 15.64 12.61
C PRO A 382 -26.07 15.82 11.24
N ASP A 383 -27.39 15.86 11.23
CA ASP A 383 -28.27 16.20 10.11
C ASP A 383 -27.86 17.58 9.55
N THR A 384 -27.29 17.63 8.35
CA THR A 384 -27.17 18.89 7.59
C THR A 384 -28.27 18.95 6.55
N GLN A 385 -29.48 19.29 7.01
CA GLN A 385 -30.45 20.00 6.19
C GLN A 385 -30.02 21.47 6.10
N HIS A 386 -29.60 21.88 4.89
CA HIS A 386 -29.95 23.12 4.17
C HIS A 386 -28.94 23.45 3.08
#